data_AF-A0A0K1Q3S4-F1
#
_entry.id   AF-A0A0K1Q3S4-F1
#
_cell.length_a   1.000
_cell.length_b   1.000
_cell.length_c   1.000
_cell.angle_alpha   90.00
_cell.angle_beta   90.00
_cell.angle_gamma   90.00
#
_symmetry.space_group_name_H-M   'P 1'
#
loop_
_entity.id
_entity.type
_entity.pdbx_description
1 polymer ?
#
loop_
_entity_poly.entity_id
_entity_poly.type
_entity_poly.pdbx_seq_one_letter_code
_entity_poly.pdbx_strand_id
1 'polypeptide(L)'
;MKTGILAASLAATILAAGHASAVTREEVLIRARAYAIHEWSSTSSNQKASCSPKYKSLFPPDDYVGLPYGWGGYMSLFEFDQNILSGYAAGAQEPDGVLDCIAGVDCSGFVSKTWQTGHFTTSSIPTTSSQINKNDMLPGDVFNQAGFHVALFSNLLQSGEPFLIEAAGYNTHFNGFGGWSYVNGYIPRRFSGISGTTASNPVGTTYNPIVVNSFPFNDSRNTKNSLSTVYDGCNAAAGTPEKGPEFIYKLEITTPGTLTASVQDDAATDVDIYLLEHLNTTACLARNDTAISKTVGCGTYYLVVDSYGADSSKAGPYTLSVNVAPSGQACSAVAGPSPFNPKGKLGDACSYPGHEDLPSCNPNLGSETCIYGSSSSFCSKACANENDCSALPGGGCCQDLTGKGEFYCLTKSFCDGSGGKPGVADAGTNPTGDPSTPKGQNPDGTSGEGEGEGDNADPTGSSGNGSGGTTTTASGCSLSHDSSSSAAWGVALAGLAMVAASRRRRSR
;
A
#
# COMPACT_ATOMS: atom_id res chain seq x y z
N MET A 1 -53.26 62.32 -5.69
CA MET A 1 -52.29 61.46 -4.97
C MET A 1 -52.69 60.00 -5.16
N LYS A 2 -51.86 59.18 -5.80
CA LYS A 2 -51.88 57.71 -5.71
C LYS A 2 -50.44 57.23 -5.92
N THR A 3 -49.75 56.87 -4.85
CA THR A 3 -48.39 56.32 -4.86
C THR A 3 -48.46 54.82 -5.15
N GLY A 4 -47.84 54.39 -6.25
CA GLY A 4 -47.63 52.98 -6.53
C GLY A 4 -46.39 52.48 -5.80
N ILE A 5 -46.51 51.40 -5.02
CA ILE A 5 -45.38 50.78 -4.33
C ILE A 5 -44.77 49.74 -5.27
N LEU A 6 -43.52 49.95 -5.69
CA LEU A 6 -42.70 48.95 -6.37
C LEU A 6 -42.13 47.99 -5.33
N ALA A 7 -42.62 46.75 -5.31
CA ALA A 7 -42.00 45.68 -4.55
C ALA A 7 -40.77 45.14 -5.30
N ALA A 8 -39.59 45.25 -4.71
CA ALA A 8 -38.36 44.70 -5.26
C ALA A 8 -38.23 43.22 -4.89
N SER A 9 -38.33 42.32 -5.88
CA SER A 9 -38.12 40.89 -5.69
C SER A 9 -36.64 40.58 -5.46
N LEU A 10 -36.26 40.33 -4.21
CA LEU A 10 -34.90 39.93 -3.86
C LEU A 10 -34.67 38.47 -4.25
N ALA A 11 -34.03 38.24 -5.40
CA ALA A 11 -33.68 36.90 -5.86
C ALA A 11 -32.54 36.32 -5.00
N ALA A 12 -32.86 35.37 -4.13
CA ALA A 12 -31.88 34.65 -3.34
C ALA A 12 -31.12 33.64 -4.23
N THR A 13 -29.91 34.00 -4.66
CA THR A 13 -28.96 33.07 -5.28
C THR A 13 -28.49 32.06 -4.24
N ILE A 14 -29.17 30.92 -4.16
CA ILE A 14 -28.68 29.75 -3.44
C ILE A 14 -27.42 29.28 -4.17
N LEU A 15 -26.26 29.62 -3.62
CA LEU A 15 -25.00 28.96 -3.93
C LEU A 15 -25.13 27.50 -3.48
N ALA A 16 -25.53 26.64 -4.42
CA ALA A 16 -25.39 25.20 -4.25
C ALA A 16 -23.89 24.89 -4.19
N ALA A 17 -23.35 24.82 -2.98
CA ALA A 17 -22.03 24.23 -2.76
C ALA A 17 -22.09 22.81 -3.32
N GLY A 18 -21.29 22.55 -4.36
CA GLY A 18 -21.19 21.22 -4.93
C GLY A 18 -20.69 20.28 -3.86
N HIS A 19 -21.50 19.31 -3.45
CA HIS A 19 -20.97 18.17 -2.71
C HIS A 19 -19.90 17.53 -3.60
N ALA A 20 -18.68 17.42 -3.09
CA ALA A 20 -17.67 16.57 -3.72
C ALA A 20 -18.29 15.17 -3.87
N SER A 21 -18.15 14.55 -5.05
CA SER A 21 -18.77 13.26 -5.31
C SER A 21 -18.28 12.23 -4.29
N ALA A 22 -19.20 11.50 -3.67
CA ALA A 22 -18.87 10.54 -2.63
C ALA A 22 -18.09 9.36 -3.23
N VAL A 23 -16.80 9.25 -2.90
CA VAL A 23 -15.87 8.25 -3.44
C VAL A 23 -16.45 6.83 -3.29
N THR A 24 -16.45 6.05 -4.36
CA THR A 24 -16.98 4.69 -4.30
C THR A 24 -16.02 3.75 -3.58
N ARG A 25 -16.56 2.71 -2.94
CA ARG A 25 -15.76 1.60 -2.38
C ARG A 25 -14.82 0.96 -3.40
N GLU A 26 -15.23 0.93 -4.67
CA GLU A 26 -14.46 0.34 -5.76
C GLU A 26 -13.21 1.16 -6.07
N GLU A 27 -13.36 2.48 -6.23
CA GLU A 27 -12.21 3.39 -6.38
C GLU A 27 -11.25 3.35 -5.18
N VAL A 28 -11.78 3.33 -3.94
CA VAL A 28 -10.97 3.19 -2.72
C VAL A 28 -10.10 1.93 -2.78
N LEU A 29 -10.68 0.80 -3.21
CA LEU A 29 -9.95 -0.46 -3.35
C LEU A 29 -8.99 -0.50 -4.55
N ILE A 30 -9.30 0.19 -5.65
CA ILE A 30 -8.39 0.31 -6.80
C ILE A 30 -7.13 1.09 -6.39
N ARG A 31 -7.30 2.23 -5.70
CA ARG A 31 -6.18 3.01 -5.15
C ARG A 31 -5.39 2.20 -4.11
N ALA A 32 -6.08 1.51 -3.21
CA ALA A 32 -5.42 0.67 -2.20
C ALA A 32 -4.56 -0.43 -2.82
N ARG A 33 -5.09 -1.16 -3.82
CA ARG A 33 -4.35 -2.17 -4.59
C ARG A 33 -3.16 -1.54 -5.32
N ALA A 34 -3.33 -0.38 -5.96
CA ALA A 34 -2.27 0.31 -6.68
C ALA A 34 -1.06 0.64 -5.78
N TYR A 35 -1.29 1.14 -4.56
CA TYR A 35 -0.19 1.41 -3.61
C TYR A 35 0.49 0.14 -3.10
N ALA A 36 -0.26 -0.95 -2.93
CA ALA A 36 0.28 -2.25 -2.53
C ALA A 36 1.12 -2.91 -3.64
N ILE A 37 0.76 -2.73 -4.92
CA ILE A 37 1.53 -3.30 -6.04
C ILE A 37 2.49 -2.32 -6.72
N HIS A 38 2.65 -1.09 -6.22
CA HIS A 38 3.47 -0.06 -6.88
C HIS A 38 4.91 -0.55 -7.07
N GLU A 39 5.35 -0.65 -8.31
CA GLU A 39 6.66 -1.16 -8.72
C GLU A 39 7.67 -0.02 -8.71
N TRP A 40 8.74 -0.08 -7.92
CA TRP A 40 9.74 0.99 -7.88
C TRP A 40 11.13 0.47 -7.53
N SER A 41 12.18 1.22 -7.87
CA SER A 41 13.57 0.84 -7.62
C SER A 41 14.25 1.86 -6.71
N SER A 42 14.92 1.38 -5.66
CA SER A 42 15.78 2.21 -4.82
C SER A 42 17.16 2.35 -5.47
N THR A 43 17.73 3.55 -5.47
CA THR A 43 19.06 3.79 -6.04
C THR A 43 20.03 4.34 -4.98
N SER A 44 21.27 4.64 -5.38
CA SER A 44 22.28 5.22 -4.49
C SER A 44 21.96 6.65 -4.02
N SER A 45 21.06 7.39 -4.69
CA SER A 45 20.58 8.70 -4.21
C SER A 45 19.63 8.54 -3.02
N ASN A 46 18.71 7.57 -3.09
CA ASN A 46 17.63 7.33 -2.12
C ASN A 46 18.10 6.79 -0.76
N GLN A 47 19.42 6.58 -0.59
CA GLN A 47 20.00 5.99 0.61
C GLN A 47 20.12 6.97 1.79
N LYS A 48 19.86 8.27 1.58
CA LYS A 48 20.06 9.32 2.60
C LYS A 48 18.98 10.40 2.54
N ALA A 49 18.43 10.74 3.71
CA ALA A 49 17.61 11.93 3.90
C ALA A 49 18.50 13.18 3.92
N SER A 50 18.34 14.09 2.95
CA SER A 50 19.12 15.34 2.88
C SER A 50 18.92 16.26 4.11
N CYS A 51 17.74 16.16 4.73
CA CYS A 51 17.31 16.85 5.93
C CYS A 51 17.70 16.15 7.26
N SER A 52 18.15 14.88 7.24
CA SER A 52 18.49 14.13 8.47
C SER A 52 19.77 13.29 8.32
N PRO A 53 20.89 13.67 8.96
CA PRO A 53 22.13 12.88 8.94
C PRO A 53 22.07 11.62 9.82
N LYS A 54 20.98 11.41 10.57
CA LYS A 54 20.75 10.20 11.39
C LYS A 54 20.08 9.07 10.60
N TYR A 55 19.30 9.43 9.58
CA TYR A 55 18.50 8.51 8.79
C TYR A 55 19.34 7.40 8.17
N LYS A 56 18.75 6.20 8.10
CA LYS A 56 19.28 5.05 7.36
C LYS A 56 18.18 4.44 6.51
N SER A 57 18.44 4.26 5.22
CA SER A 57 17.48 3.59 4.35
C SER A 57 17.25 2.14 4.78
N LEU A 58 15.97 1.76 4.90
CA LEU A 58 15.54 0.35 4.98
C LEU A 58 15.50 -0.31 3.60
N PHE A 59 15.68 0.48 2.54
CA PHE A 59 15.64 0.08 1.15
C PHE A 59 17.02 0.30 0.50
N PRO A 60 17.96 -0.64 0.63
CA PRO A 60 19.21 -0.64 -0.15
C PRO A 60 18.92 -0.64 -1.66
N PRO A 61 19.93 -0.40 -2.53
CA PRO A 61 19.68 -0.32 -3.97
C PRO A 61 19.26 -1.66 -4.59
N ASP A 62 17.95 -1.81 -4.82
CA ASP A 62 17.29 -2.98 -5.42
C ASP A 62 15.87 -2.59 -5.90
N ASP A 63 15.15 -3.54 -6.49
CA ASP A 63 13.76 -3.42 -6.93
C ASP A 63 12.76 -3.81 -5.81
N TYR A 64 11.64 -3.09 -5.73
CA TYR A 64 10.64 -3.21 -4.66
C TYR A 64 9.20 -3.10 -5.16
N VAL A 65 8.28 -3.79 -4.46
CA VAL A 65 6.84 -3.75 -4.73
C VAL A 65 6.09 -3.39 -3.45
N GLY A 66 5.25 -2.35 -3.54
CA GLY A 66 4.55 -1.73 -2.43
C GLY A 66 5.24 -0.44 -1.99
N LEU A 67 4.45 0.63 -1.82
CA LEU A 67 4.96 1.97 -1.52
C LEU A 67 5.62 2.02 -0.13
N PRO A 68 6.82 2.60 0.04
CA PRO A 68 7.50 2.71 1.33
C PRO A 68 6.66 3.31 2.44
N TYR A 69 6.81 2.74 3.64
CA TYR A 69 6.30 3.32 4.87
C TYR A 69 7.13 4.56 5.23
N GLY A 70 6.48 5.72 5.28
CA GLY A 70 7.12 7.02 5.53
C GLY A 70 6.41 7.77 6.64
N TRP A 71 7.07 7.96 7.78
CA TRP A 71 6.48 8.58 8.98
C TRP A 71 5.92 9.99 8.75
N GLY A 72 4.62 10.20 8.97
CA GLY A 72 3.93 11.45 8.66
C GLY A 72 3.66 11.66 7.15
N GLY A 73 4.00 10.69 6.31
CA GLY A 73 3.99 10.79 4.85
C GLY A 73 2.59 10.67 4.25
N TYR A 74 2.32 11.52 3.26
CA TYR A 74 1.07 11.58 2.51
C TYR A 74 1.37 12.09 1.09
N MET A 75 1.43 11.18 0.11
CA MET A 75 1.73 11.51 -1.31
C MET A 75 1.05 10.53 -2.28
N SER A 76 0.79 10.96 -3.52
CA SER A 76 0.30 10.10 -4.62
C SER A 76 1.43 9.23 -5.18
N LEU A 77 1.10 8.26 -6.03
CA LEU A 77 2.10 7.41 -6.67
C LEU A 77 3.02 8.22 -7.60
N PHE A 78 2.47 9.22 -8.30
CA PHE A 78 3.27 10.16 -9.08
C PHE A 78 4.11 11.10 -8.20
N GLU A 79 3.54 11.65 -7.13
CA GLU A 79 4.30 12.47 -6.16
C GLU A 79 5.48 11.67 -5.57
N PHE A 80 5.27 10.39 -5.25
CA PHE A 80 6.32 9.46 -4.81
C PHE A 80 7.37 9.21 -5.90
N ASP A 81 6.95 8.86 -7.12
CA ASP A 81 7.84 8.58 -8.25
C ASP A 81 8.76 9.77 -8.57
N GLN A 82 8.21 10.99 -8.59
CA GLN A 82 8.99 12.21 -8.82
C GLN A 82 9.97 12.49 -7.66
N ASN A 83 9.59 12.19 -6.41
CA ASN A 83 10.48 12.34 -5.25
C ASN A 83 11.62 11.31 -5.26
N ILE A 84 11.34 10.04 -5.56
CA ILE A 84 12.37 9.00 -5.72
C ILE A 84 13.33 9.34 -6.86
N LEU A 85 12.82 9.76 -8.02
CA LEU A 85 13.63 10.22 -9.15
C LEU A 85 14.49 11.44 -8.78
N SER A 86 13.97 12.34 -7.94
CA SER A 86 14.68 13.50 -7.38
C SER A 86 15.69 13.15 -6.27
N GLY A 87 15.81 11.87 -5.90
CA GLY A 87 16.76 11.40 -4.89
C GLY A 87 16.32 11.59 -3.43
N TYR A 88 15.02 11.69 -3.16
CA TYR A 88 14.48 11.65 -1.79
C TYR A 88 14.73 10.28 -1.17
N ALA A 89 14.83 10.23 0.16
CA ALA A 89 15.02 8.98 0.88
C ALA A 89 13.76 8.10 0.83
N ALA A 90 13.90 6.79 0.63
CA ALA A 90 12.75 5.88 0.54
C ALA A 90 12.23 5.48 1.95
N GLY A 91 11.08 6.00 2.34
CA GLY A 91 10.47 5.76 3.66
C GLY A 91 11.14 6.48 4.84
N ALA A 92 10.61 6.26 6.03
CA ALA A 92 11.10 6.73 7.34
C ALA A 92 10.31 6.05 8.47
N GLN A 93 10.94 5.74 9.60
CA GLN A 93 10.29 5.14 10.77
C GLN A 93 10.10 6.15 11.92
N GLU A 94 9.34 5.77 12.95
CA GLU A 94 9.15 6.59 14.16
C GLU A 94 10.45 7.21 14.72
N PRO A 95 11.59 6.48 14.83
CA PRO A 95 12.83 7.04 15.38
C PRO A 95 13.55 8.03 14.46
N ASP A 96 13.21 8.07 13.16
CA ASP A 96 13.73 9.09 12.22
C ASP A 96 13.00 10.43 12.38
N GLY A 97 11.77 10.40 12.88
CA GLY A 97 10.85 11.54 12.96
C GLY A 97 10.11 11.81 11.64
N VAL A 98 9.24 12.84 11.65
CA VAL A 98 8.57 13.31 10.42
C VAL A 98 9.57 14.14 9.62
N LEU A 99 9.89 13.68 8.41
CA LEU A 99 10.89 14.30 7.54
C LEU A 99 10.23 14.80 6.25
N ASP A 100 10.65 15.96 5.75
CA ASP A 100 10.17 16.55 4.49
C ASP A 100 10.89 15.99 3.26
N CYS A 101 12.11 15.49 3.43
CA CYS A 101 12.99 14.99 2.37
C CYS A 101 12.91 13.47 2.11
N ILE A 102 11.77 12.84 2.46
CA ILE A 102 11.52 11.40 2.25
C ILE A 102 10.31 11.16 1.33
N ALA A 103 10.27 9.99 0.71
CA ALA A 103 9.22 9.53 -0.19
C ALA A 103 8.56 8.28 0.39
N GLY A 104 7.25 8.34 0.68
CA GLY A 104 6.47 7.25 1.27
C GLY A 104 5.17 7.74 1.92
N VAL A 105 4.41 6.82 2.51
CA VAL A 105 3.17 7.14 3.26
C VAL A 105 3.14 6.46 4.62
N ASP A 106 2.53 7.08 5.63
CA ASP A 106 2.20 6.39 6.87
C ASP A 106 0.85 5.67 6.79
N CYS A 107 0.49 4.94 7.84
CA CYS A 107 -0.72 4.14 7.92
C CYS A 107 -2.00 4.95 7.57
N SER A 108 -2.04 6.20 8.02
CA SER A 108 -3.17 7.11 7.92
C SER A 108 -3.09 8.05 6.73
N GLY A 109 -1.89 8.39 6.27
CA GLY A 109 -1.64 9.03 4.97
C GLY A 109 -2.07 8.15 3.80
N PHE A 110 -1.76 6.84 3.86
CA PHE A 110 -2.27 5.83 2.93
C PHE A 110 -3.80 5.82 2.87
N VAL A 111 -4.47 5.63 4.01
CA VAL A 111 -5.94 5.62 4.10
C VAL A 111 -6.54 6.92 3.54
N SER A 112 -5.98 8.07 3.92
CA SER A 112 -6.42 9.39 3.43
C SER A 112 -6.35 9.50 1.90
N LYS A 113 -5.26 9.02 1.28
CA LYS A 113 -5.12 9.00 -0.19
C LYS A 113 -6.11 8.04 -0.85
N THR A 114 -6.38 6.85 -0.29
CA THR A 114 -7.39 5.93 -0.86
C THR A 114 -8.80 6.53 -0.83
N TRP A 115 -9.16 7.24 0.25
CA TRP A 115 -10.42 7.97 0.42
C TRP A 115 -10.48 9.32 -0.33
N GLN A 116 -9.41 9.74 -1.02
CA GLN A 116 -9.27 11.06 -1.68
C GLN A 116 -9.54 12.25 -0.74
N THR A 117 -9.11 12.16 0.51
CA THR A 117 -9.16 13.27 1.46
C THR A 117 -7.80 13.93 1.63
N GLY A 118 -7.78 15.14 2.21
CA GLY A 118 -6.57 15.65 2.87
C GLY A 118 -6.09 14.71 3.99
N HIS A 119 -4.86 14.92 4.46
CA HIS A 119 -4.22 14.03 5.44
C HIS A 119 -4.94 14.05 6.81
N PHE A 120 -5.65 12.97 7.14
CA PHE A 120 -6.09 12.66 8.50
C PHE A 120 -5.12 11.66 9.14
N THR A 121 -4.81 11.85 10.42
CA THR A 121 -4.02 10.90 11.22
C THR A 121 -4.93 9.85 11.86
N THR A 122 -4.40 8.76 12.41
CA THR A 122 -5.17 7.76 13.20
C THR A 122 -6.03 8.40 14.30
N SER A 123 -5.57 9.53 14.86
CA SER A 123 -6.25 10.33 15.87
C SER A 123 -7.31 11.29 15.32
N SER A 124 -7.20 11.75 14.07
CA SER A 124 -8.20 12.65 13.44
C SER A 124 -9.15 11.95 12.45
N ILE A 125 -8.87 10.72 12.02
CA ILE A 125 -9.82 9.84 11.31
C ILE A 125 -11.21 9.77 11.99
N PRO A 126 -11.34 9.73 13.33
CA PRO A 126 -12.63 9.83 14.01
C PRO A 126 -13.48 11.08 13.74
N THR A 127 -12.89 12.15 13.19
CA THR A 127 -13.62 13.38 12.80
C THR A 127 -14.25 13.31 11.41
N THR A 128 -13.74 12.42 10.55
CA THR A 128 -14.21 12.23 9.16
C THR A 128 -14.97 10.90 8.97
N SER A 129 -14.98 10.02 9.98
CA SER A 129 -15.55 8.67 9.89
C SER A 129 -16.43 8.30 11.09
N SER A 130 -17.55 7.65 10.81
CA SER A 130 -18.45 7.11 11.83
C SER A 130 -17.99 5.73 12.30
N GLN A 131 -18.11 5.44 13.59
CA GLN A 131 -17.93 4.08 14.12
C GLN A 131 -19.10 3.19 13.65
N ILE A 132 -18.78 1.95 13.27
CA ILE A 132 -19.75 0.94 12.83
C ILE A 132 -19.54 -0.38 13.61
N ASN A 133 -20.48 -1.32 13.52
CA ASN A 133 -20.25 -2.65 14.09
C ASN A 133 -19.29 -3.44 13.21
N LYS A 134 -18.50 -4.32 13.83
CA LYS A 134 -17.57 -5.25 13.14
C LYS A 134 -18.25 -6.07 12.03
N ASN A 135 -19.51 -6.45 12.24
CA ASN A 135 -20.30 -7.24 11.29
C ASN A 135 -20.90 -6.41 10.15
N ASP A 136 -20.88 -5.07 10.27
CA ASP A 136 -21.38 -4.16 9.23
C ASP A 136 -20.28 -3.76 8.24
N MET A 137 -19.04 -4.22 8.42
CA MET A 137 -17.85 -3.83 7.64
C MET A 137 -18.01 -4.18 6.16
N LEU A 138 -17.66 -3.22 5.30
CA LEU A 138 -17.72 -3.30 3.84
C LEU A 138 -16.38 -2.82 3.23
N PRO A 139 -16.03 -3.24 1.99
CA PRO A 139 -14.74 -2.91 1.38
C PRO A 139 -14.45 -1.40 1.40
N GLY A 140 -13.31 -0.97 1.93
CA GLY A 140 -12.93 0.45 2.04
C GLY A 140 -13.35 1.14 3.35
N ASP A 141 -14.03 0.43 4.27
CA ASP A 141 -14.03 0.79 5.69
C ASP A 141 -12.66 0.46 6.32
N VAL A 142 -12.37 0.95 7.54
CA VAL A 142 -11.09 0.72 8.24
C VAL A 142 -11.24 0.15 9.64
N PHE A 143 -10.21 -0.53 10.13
CA PHE A 143 -9.97 -0.75 11.55
C PHE A 143 -8.99 0.31 12.04
N ASN A 144 -9.38 1.16 13.00
CA ASN A 144 -8.56 2.30 13.45
C ASN A 144 -8.35 2.28 14.98
N GLN A 145 -7.10 2.20 15.42
CA GLN A 145 -6.68 2.45 16.80
C GLN A 145 -6.03 3.83 16.87
N ALA A 146 -6.74 4.81 17.45
CA ALA A 146 -6.29 6.20 17.48
C ALA A 146 -4.95 6.36 18.22
N GLY A 147 -4.05 7.18 17.67
CA GLY A 147 -2.65 7.31 18.11
C GLY A 147 -1.73 6.20 17.59
N PHE A 148 -2.24 4.98 17.43
CA PHE A 148 -1.45 3.80 17.07
C PHE A 148 -1.46 3.52 15.56
N HIS A 149 -2.49 2.86 15.01
CA HIS A 149 -2.46 2.34 13.63
C HIS A 149 -3.85 2.34 12.96
N VAL A 150 -3.89 2.27 11.63
CA VAL A 150 -5.11 2.07 10.84
C VAL A 150 -4.87 1.16 9.64
N ALA A 151 -5.77 0.18 9.45
CA ALA A 151 -5.73 -0.78 8.35
C ALA A 151 -7.04 -0.73 7.52
N LEU A 152 -6.94 -0.76 6.19
CA LEU A 152 -8.09 -0.75 5.28
C LEU A 152 -8.64 -2.16 5.10
N PHE A 153 -9.95 -2.34 5.31
CA PHE A 153 -10.61 -3.62 5.11
C PHE A 153 -10.98 -3.82 3.64
N SER A 154 -10.49 -4.90 3.03
CA SER A 154 -10.83 -5.27 1.65
C SER A 154 -12.04 -6.20 1.60
N ASN A 155 -11.98 -7.34 2.29
CA ASN A 155 -12.99 -8.40 2.25
C ASN A 155 -12.81 -9.38 3.42
N LEU A 156 -13.73 -10.33 3.57
CA LEU A 156 -13.44 -11.54 4.36
C LEU A 156 -12.75 -12.60 3.49
N LEU A 157 -11.87 -13.38 4.10
CA LEU A 157 -11.35 -14.64 3.59
C LEU A 157 -12.40 -15.76 3.71
N GLN A 158 -12.14 -16.92 3.09
CA GLN A 158 -13.01 -18.09 3.22
C GLN A 158 -13.10 -18.63 4.66
N SER A 159 -12.10 -18.35 5.51
CA SER A 159 -12.12 -18.62 6.95
C SER A 159 -13.06 -17.71 7.75
N GLY A 160 -13.56 -16.61 7.14
CA GLY A 160 -14.31 -15.57 7.84
C GLY A 160 -13.44 -14.54 8.57
N GLU A 161 -12.14 -14.54 8.32
CA GLU A 161 -11.17 -13.56 8.83
C GLU A 161 -11.03 -12.35 7.88
N PRO A 162 -10.56 -11.19 8.35
CA PRO A 162 -10.38 -10.01 7.50
C PRO A 162 -9.17 -10.17 6.58
N PHE A 163 -9.33 -9.77 5.33
CA PHE A 163 -8.25 -9.44 4.41
C PHE A 163 -8.11 -7.92 4.36
N LEU A 164 -6.90 -7.44 4.59
CA LEU A 164 -6.57 -6.02 4.78
C LEU A 164 -5.61 -5.53 3.70
N ILE A 165 -5.58 -4.21 3.51
CA ILE A 165 -4.52 -3.50 2.80
C ILE A 165 -4.06 -2.38 3.71
N GLU A 166 -2.76 -2.24 3.93
CA GLU A 166 -2.24 -1.28 4.91
C GLU A 166 -0.80 -0.87 4.62
N ALA A 167 -0.47 0.38 4.95
CA ALA A 167 0.91 0.81 5.10
C ALA A 167 1.33 0.54 6.55
N ALA A 168 2.18 -0.46 6.74
CA ALA A 168 2.67 -0.89 8.06
C ALA A 168 4.05 -1.53 7.95
N GLY A 169 4.87 -1.41 9.00
CA GLY A 169 6.23 -1.94 9.00
C GLY A 169 7.09 -1.27 7.92
N TYR A 170 7.36 -1.97 6.82
CA TYR A 170 8.24 -1.47 5.75
C TYR A 170 7.48 -0.77 4.61
N ASN A 171 6.31 -1.25 4.20
CA ASN A 171 5.64 -0.79 2.98
C ASN A 171 4.10 -0.89 3.06
N THR A 172 3.44 -0.38 2.02
CA THR A 172 2.04 -0.69 1.73
C THR A 172 1.93 -2.11 1.20
N HIS A 173 1.11 -2.95 1.82
CA HIS A 173 0.98 -4.35 1.44
C HIS A 173 -0.42 -4.94 1.68
N PHE A 174 -0.66 -6.10 1.07
CA PHE A 174 -1.77 -6.98 1.40
C PHE A 174 -1.49 -7.77 2.69
N ASN A 175 -2.44 -7.80 3.62
CA ASN A 175 -2.36 -8.62 4.83
C ASN A 175 -3.56 -9.57 4.89
N GLY A 176 -3.27 -10.88 4.82
CA GLY A 176 -4.26 -11.96 4.96
C GLY A 176 -4.03 -12.85 6.18
N PHE A 177 -3.20 -12.41 7.14
CA PHE A 177 -2.73 -13.20 8.28
C PHE A 177 -3.02 -12.51 9.62
N GLY A 178 -2.88 -13.22 10.73
CA GLY A 178 -3.24 -12.75 12.08
C GLY A 178 -4.74 -12.53 12.34
N GLY A 179 -5.53 -12.38 11.27
CA GLY A 179 -6.99 -12.47 11.26
C GLY A 179 -7.67 -11.52 12.25
N TRP A 180 -8.63 -12.04 13.00
CA TRP A 180 -9.34 -11.23 13.99
C TRP A 180 -8.53 -10.85 15.23
N SER A 181 -7.37 -11.46 15.45
CA SER A 181 -6.46 -11.11 16.53
C SER A 181 -5.62 -9.87 16.19
N TYR A 182 -5.25 -9.71 14.91
CA TYR A 182 -4.46 -8.56 14.44
C TYR A 182 -5.16 -7.22 14.69
N VAL A 183 -6.47 -7.15 14.40
CA VAL A 183 -7.30 -5.96 14.60
C VAL A 183 -8.02 -5.94 15.97
N ASN A 184 -7.52 -6.68 16.97
CA ASN A 184 -8.11 -6.68 18.31
C ASN A 184 -7.89 -5.33 19.03
N GLY A 185 -8.94 -4.75 19.58
CA GLY A 185 -8.91 -3.41 20.21
C GLY A 185 -9.11 -2.23 19.23
N TYR A 186 -9.02 -2.45 17.92
CA TYR A 186 -9.26 -1.41 16.91
C TYR A 186 -10.75 -1.09 16.80
N ILE A 187 -11.08 0.17 16.51
CA ILE A 187 -12.47 0.60 16.29
C ILE A 187 -12.80 0.49 14.80
N PRO A 188 -13.81 -0.30 14.39
CA PRO A 188 -14.29 -0.35 13.00
C PRO A 188 -14.95 0.98 12.60
N ARG A 189 -14.53 1.57 11.49
CA ARG A 189 -14.95 2.91 11.05
C ARG A 189 -15.23 3.00 9.56
N ARG A 190 -16.25 3.79 9.21
CA ARG A 190 -16.69 4.08 7.85
C ARG A 190 -16.51 5.57 7.54
N PHE A 191 -15.74 5.89 6.51
CA PHE A 191 -15.58 7.26 6.03
C PHE A 191 -16.94 7.86 5.64
N SER A 192 -17.20 9.11 6.05
CA SER A 192 -18.50 9.76 5.84
C SER A 192 -18.74 10.13 4.37
N GLY A 193 -17.69 10.20 3.55
CA GLY A 193 -17.76 10.46 2.12
C GLY A 193 -17.73 9.20 1.24
N ILE A 194 -17.81 7.98 1.79
CA ILE A 194 -17.77 6.74 0.98
C ILE A 194 -19.16 6.32 0.49
N SER A 195 -19.24 5.82 -0.74
CA SER A 195 -20.50 5.38 -1.38
C SER A 195 -20.45 3.94 -1.92
N GLY A 196 -21.62 3.32 -2.06
CA GLY A 196 -21.76 1.93 -2.50
C GLY A 196 -21.62 0.88 -1.38
N THR A 197 -21.85 -0.38 -1.75
CA THR A 197 -21.84 -1.54 -0.83
C THR A 197 -20.85 -2.64 -1.22
N THR A 198 -20.31 -2.58 -2.44
CA THR A 198 -19.38 -3.56 -3.02
C THR A 198 -18.17 -2.84 -3.62
N ALA A 199 -17.04 -3.55 -3.71
CA ALA A 199 -15.90 -3.16 -4.53
C ALA A 199 -15.56 -4.34 -5.45
N SER A 200 -15.71 -4.16 -6.76
CA SER A 200 -15.28 -5.16 -7.75
C SER A 200 -13.76 -5.10 -7.99
N ASN A 201 -13.31 -5.72 -9.07
CA ASN A 201 -11.94 -5.60 -9.56
C ASN A 201 -11.99 -5.35 -11.07
N PRO A 202 -12.35 -4.13 -11.52
CA PRO A 202 -12.67 -3.86 -12.91
C PRO A 202 -11.42 -3.93 -13.79
N VAL A 203 -11.62 -4.32 -15.04
CA VAL A 203 -10.53 -4.40 -16.03
C VAL A 203 -10.09 -3.00 -16.47
N GLY A 204 -8.79 -2.84 -16.68
CA GLY A 204 -8.16 -1.57 -17.04
C GLY A 204 -7.57 -0.81 -15.85
N THR A 205 -7.35 -1.49 -14.72
CA THR A 205 -6.70 -0.94 -13.52
C THR A 205 -5.29 -1.49 -13.37
N THR A 206 -4.46 -0.92 -12.50
CA THR A 206 -3.09 -1.42 -12.22
C THR A 206 -3.08 -2.90 -11.83
N TYR A 207 -4.02 -3.30 -10.97
CA TYR A 207 -4.16 -4.67 -10.45
C TYR A 207 -4.91 -5.63 -11.40
N ASN A 208 -5.61 -5.10 -12.40
CA ASN A 208 -6.32 -5.90 -13.40
C ASN A 208 -6.28 -5.20 -14.78
N PRO A 209 -5.11 -5.16 -15.45
CA PRO A 209 -4.96 -4.46 -16.72
C PRO A 209 -5.63 -5.23 -17.87
N ILE A 210 -6.05 -4.51 -18.92
CA ILE A 210 -6.64 -5.11 -20.12
C ILE A 210 -5.54 -5.83 -20.91
N VAL A 211 -5.61 -7.17 -20.97
CA VAL A 211 -4.56 -7.99 -21.62
C VAL A 211 -4.67 -7.90 -23.15
N VAL A 212 -3.58 -7.50 -23.78
CA VAL A 212 -3.37 -7.42 -25.24
C VAL A 212 -2.32 -8.47 -25.62
N ASN A 213 -2.79 -9.63 -26.08
CA ASN A 213 -1.98 -10.81 -26.39
C ASN A 213 -1.90 -11.13 -27.91
N SER A 214 -2.44 -10.26 -28.76
CA SER A 214 -2.44 -10.39 -30.21
C SER A 214 -2.48 -9.01 -30.88
N PHE A 215 -1.90 -8.91 -32.08
CA PHE A 215 -1.81 -7.67 -32.85
C PHE A 215 -2.22 -7.92 -34.32
N PRO A 216 -2.91 -6.98 -34.98
CA PRO A 216 -3.41 -5.71 -34.45
C PRO A 216 -4.57 -5.90 -33.46
N PHE A 217 -4.60 -5.03 -32.45
CA PHE A 217 -5.63 -4.93 -31.42
C PHE A 217 -6.36 -3.59 -31.56
N ASN A 218 -7.67 -3.57 -31.32
CA ASN A 218 -8.47 -2.34 -31.28
C ASN A 218 -9.48 -2.44 -30.14
N ASP A 219 -9.72 -1.33 -29.45
CA ASP A 219 -10.67 -1.23 -28.33
C ASP A 219 -11.30 0.16 -28.31
N SER A 220 -12.56 0.28 -27.88
CA SER A 220 -13.28 1.55 -27.81
C SER A 220 -13.96 1.69 -26.45
N ARG A 221 -13.59 2.72 -25.68
CA ARG A 221 -14.08 2.96 -24.32
C ARG A 221 -14.43 4.42 -24.12
N ASN A 222 -14.71 4.80 -22.87
CA ASN A 222 -14.89 6.16 -22.45
C ASN A 222 -14.27 6.32 -21.06
N THR A 223 -13.28 7.20 -20.90
CA THR A 223 -12.55 7.36 -19.63
C THR A 223 -13.43 7.83 -18.48
N LYS A 224 -14.60 8.46 -18.75
CA LYS A 224 -15.62 8.76 -17.71
C LYS A 224 -16.16 7.51 -16.99
N ASN A 225 -15.92 6.32 -17.56
CA ASN A 225 -16.30 5.04 -16.99
C ASN A 225 -15.14 4.29 -16.32
N SER A 226 -13.92 4.86 -16.27
CA SER A 226 -12.84 4.29 -15.46
C SER A 226 -12.98 4.70 -13.99
N LEU A 227 -12.48 3.83 -13.11
CA LEU A 227 -12.36 4.02 -11.67
C LEU A 227 -10.89 3.99 -11.21
N SER A 228 -9.95 3.90 -12.16
CA SER A 228 -8.55 4.26 -11.94
C SER A 228 -8.42 5.78 -12.03
N THR A 229 -7.60 6.35 -11.14
CA THR A 229 -7.21 7.77 -11.10
C THR A 229 -5.83 7.87 -10.41
N VAL A 230 -4.84 7.09 -10.83
CA VAL A 230 -3.58 6.91 -10.05
C VAL A 230 -2.28 7.28 -10.76
N TYR A 231 -2.29 7.41 -12.10
CA TYR A 231 -1.10 7.80 -12.87
C TYR A 231 -1.15 9.27 -13.30
N ASP A 232 -1.00 10.20 -12.33
CA ASP A 232 -1.08 11.66 -12.54
C ASP A 232 -0.12 12.27 -13.62
N GLY A 233 0.74 11.47 -14.28
CA GLY A 233 1.72 11.91 -15.27
C GLY A 233 2.69 10.81 -15.76
N CYS A 234 3.61 11.17 -16.65
CA CYS A 234 4.63 10.29 -17.23
C CYS A 234 6.00 10.98 -17.27
N ASN A 235 7.08 10.30 -16.86
CA ASN A 235 8.43 10.88 -16.79
C ASN A 235 8.98 11.40 -18.15
N ALA A 236 8.63 10.75 -19.27
CA ALA A 236 9.00 11.23 -20.61
C ALA A 236 8.38 12.60 -20.96
N ALA A 237 7.41 13.08 -20.18
CA ALA A 237 6.78 14.40 -20.30
C ALA A 237 6.39 14.95 -18.90
N ALA A 238 7.29 14.89 -17.90
CA ALA A 238 6.96 15.10 -16.48
C ALA A 238 6.32 16.46 -16.09
N GLY A 239 6.36 17.46 -16.98
CA GLY A 239 5.66 18.74 -16.81
C GLY A 239 4.20 18.75 -17.30
N THR A 240 3.74 17.65 -17.89
CA THR A 240 2.39 17.50 -18.47
C THR A 240 1.50 16.74 -17.50
N PRO A 241 0.36 17.32 -17.05
CA PRO A 241 -0.53 16.67 -16.09
C PRO A 241 -1.48 15.70 -16.78
N GLU A 242 -1.53 14.46 -16.30
CA GLU A 242 -2.45 13.40 -16.75
C GLU A 242 -3.33 12.99 -15.55
N LYS A 243 -4.12 13.92 -15.00
CA LYS A 243 -4.92 13.72 -13.78
C LYS A 243 -6.36 13.32 -14.07
N GLY A 244 -6.57 12.66 -15.21
CA GLY A 244 -7.84 12.10 -15.61
C GLY A 244 -8.14 10.79 -14.89
N PRO A 245 -9.21 10.11 -15.32
CA PRO A 245 -9.38 8.69 -15.12
C PRO A 245 -8.74 7.92 -16.30
N GLU A 246 -7.93 6.91 -16.00
CA GLU A 246 -7.14 6.18 -16.97
C GLU A 246 -7.59 4.72 -17.17
N PHE A 247 -7.30 4.13 -18.33
CA PHE A 247 -7.39 2.68 -18.57
C PHE A 247 -6.02 2.11 -18.91
N ILE A 248 -5.63 1.07 -18.17
CA ILE A 248 -4.30 0.44 -18.25
C ILE A 248 -4.40 -0.90 -19.00
N TYR A 249 -3.54 -1.06 -20.01
CA TYR A 249 -3.46 -2.22 -20.89
C TYR A 249 -2.10 -2.91 -20.72
N LYS A 250 -2.09 -4.25 -20.63
CA LYS A 250 -0.88 -5.07 -20.56
C LYS A 250 -0.59 -5.69 -21.93
N LEU A 251 0.54 -5.36 -22.53
CA LEU A 251 0.95 -5.84 -23.85
C LEU A 251 1.98 -6.96 -23.72
N GLU A 252 1.70 -8.12 -24.31
CA GLU A 252 2.60 -9.27 -24.29
C GLU A 252 3.36 -9.39 -25.63
N ILE A 253 4.55 -8.80 -25.69
CA ILE A 253 5.36 -8.75 -26.91
C ILE A 253 6.20 -10.03 -27.02
N THR A 254 5.81 -10.92 -27.91
CA THR A 254 6.45 -12.23 -28.14
C THR A 254 7.40 -12.26 -29.34
N THR A 255 7.44 -11.19 -30.13
CA THR A 255 8.38 -11.01 -31.26
C THR A 255 8.78 -9.52 -31.33
N PRO A 256 10.08 -9.17 -31.47
CA PRO A 256 10.50 -7.79 -31.56
C PRO A 256 9.96 -7.09 -32.82
N GLY A 257 9.79 -5.78 -32.73
CA GLY A 257 9.25 -5.00 -33.86
C GLY A 257 9.05 -3.53 -33.53
N THR A 258 8.37 -2.83 -34.43
CA THR A 258 7.88 -1.47 -34.18
C THR A 258 6.47 -1.57 -33.61
N LEU A 259 6.32 -1.27 -32.33
CA LEU A 259 5.03 -0.96 -31.71
C LEU A 259 4.57 0.41 -32.21
N THR A 260 3.35 0.48 -32.72
CA THR A 260 2.62 1.73 -32.94
C THR A 260 1.30 1.61 -32.20
N ALA A 261 1.00 2.59 -31.35
CA ALA A 261 -0.26 2.69 -30.64
C ALA A 261 -0.82 4.10 -30.80
N SER A 262 -2.11 4.22 -31.04
CA SER A 262 -2.77 5.51 -31.30
C SER A 262 -4.18 5.56 -30.72
N VAL A 263 -4.55 6.72 -30.21
CA VAL A 263 -5.90 7.06 -29.73
C VAL A 263 -6.59 8.01 -30.71
N GLN A 264 -7.92 7.91 -30.75
CA GLN A 264 -8.81 8.81 -31.49
C GLN A 264 -10.04 9.08 -30.64
N ASP A 265 -10.34 10.34 -30.37
CA ASP A 265 -11.41 10.79 -29.47
C ASP A 265 -12.36 11.78 -30.17
N ASP A 266 -13.16 12.53 -29.40
CA ASP A 266 -14.03 13.60 -29.91
C ASP A 266 -13.55 14.99 -29.48
N ALA A 267 -14.00 16.04 -30.19
CA ALA A 267 -13.53 17.42 -29.98
C ALA A 267 -13.97 18.08 -28.64
N ALA A 268 -14.64 17.35 -27.73
CA ALA A 268 -14.88 17.77 -26.35
C ALA A 268 -14.05 16.96 -25.33
N THR A 269 -13.40 15.90 -25.81
CA THR A 269 -12.48 15.02 -25.09
C THR A 269 -11.04 15.52 -25.26
N ASP A 270 -10.11 14.95 -24.50
CA ASP A 270 -8.66 15.12 -24.67
C ASP A 270 -8.04 13.86 -24.05
N VAL A 271 -7.89 12.80 -24.84
CA VAL A 271 -7.44 11.49 -24.35
C VAL A 271 -6.05 11.16 -24.86
N ASP A 272 -5.16 10.90 -23.90
CA ASP A 272 -3.73 10.76 -24.11
C ASP A 272 -3.25 9.31 -24.05
N ILE A 273 -2.07 9.03 -24.61
CA ILE A 273 -1.47 7.70 -24.55
C ILE A 273 0.00 7.74 -24.13
N TYR A 274 0.35 6.92 -23.13
CA TYR A 274 1.74 6.68 -22.73
C TYR A 274 2.09 5.19 -22.61
N LEU A 275 3.38 4.91 -22.80
CA LEU A 275 3.98 3.56 -22.81
C LEU A 275 4.97 3.45 -21.65
N LEU A 276 4.75 2.48 -20.77
CA LEU A 276 5.61 2.16 -19.64
C LEU A 276 6.27 0.78 -19.84
N GLU A 277 7.46 0.59 -19.27
CA GLU A 277 8.07 -0.74 -19.10
C GLU A 277 7.53 -1.48 -17.87
N HIS A 278 7.29 -0.73 -16.78
CA HIS A 278 6.82 -1.20 -15.48
C HIS A 278 5.63 -0.35 -15.02
N LEU A 279 4.89 -0.77 -14.00
CA LEU A 279 3.71 -0.07 -13.49
C LEU A 279 4.03 1.18 -12.62
N ASN A 280 5.00 1.99 -13.04
CA ASN A 280 5.29 3.30 -12.47
C ASN A 280 5.60 4.35 -13.53
N THR A 281 5.49 5.62 -13.15
CA THR A 281 5.61 6.77 -14.06
C THR A 281 7.07 7.08 -14.43
N THR A 282 8.05 6.65 -13.62
CA THR A 282 9.48 6.81 -13.91
C THR A 282 9.91 5.97 -15.12
N ALA A 283 9.32 4.78 -15.28
CA ALA A 283 9.55 3.81 -16.35
C ALA A 283 8.84 4.16 -17.68
N CYS A 284 8.41 5.41 -17.87
CA CYS A 284 7.71 5.86 -19.06
C CYS A 284 8.67 6.09 -20.25
N LEU A 285 8.46 5.36 -21.35
CA LEU A 285 9.25 5.43 -22.59
C LEU A 285 8.77 6.49 -23.58
N ALA A 286 7.47 6.82 -23.55
CA ALA A 286 6.82 7.79 -24.44
C ALA A 286 5.46 8.22 -23.89
N ARG A 287 5.07 9.46 -24.18
CA ARG A 287 3.71 10.02 -24.10
C ARG A 287 3.39 10.70 -25.43
N ASN A 288 2.16 10.61 -25.91
CA ASN A 288 1.71 11.43 -27.03
C ASN A 288 0.19 11.65 -27.04
N ASP A 289 -0.17 12.87 -27.43
CA ASP A 289 -1.52 13.40 -27.75
C ASP A 289 -2.39 12.49 -28.62
N THR A 290 -1.78 11.74 -29.54
CA THR A 290 -2.52 10.98 -30.58
C THR A 290 -1.88 9.64 -30.92
N ALA A 291 -0.55 9.56 -31.05
CA ALA A 291 0.13 8.34 -31.46
C ALA A 291 1.59 8.25 -30.99
N ILE A 292 1.97 7.08 -30.48
CA ILE A 292 3.34 6.70 -30.19
C ILE A 292 3.84 5.67 -31.22
N SER A 293 5.13 5.71 -31.53
CA SER A 293 5.81 4.64 -32.28
C SER A 293 7.20 4.40 -31.70
N LYS A 294 7.50 3.13 -31.39
CA LYS A 294 8.73 2.70 -30.71
C LYS A 294 9.16 1.32 -31.20
N THR A 295 10.47 1.13 -31.35
CA THR A 295 11.05 -0.23 -31.41
C THR A 295 10.91 -0.87 -30.03
N VAL A 296 10.39 -2.09 -29.96
CA VAL A 296 10.25 -2.89 -28.73
C VAL A 296 10.88 -4.27 -28.92
N GLY A 297 11.53 -4.77 -27.87
CA GLY A 297 11.96 -6.17 -27.77
C GLY A 297 10.84 -7.05 -27.21
N CYS A 298 11.18 -8.29 -26.87
CA CYS A 298 10.21 -9.20 -26.24
C CYS A 298 10.06 -8.89 -24.75
N GLY A 299 8.85 -8.95 -24.22
CA GLY A 299 8.55 -8.71 -22.81
C GLY A 299 7.11 -8.25 -22.56
N THR A 300 6.83 -7.85 -21.31
CA THR A 300 5.59 -7.14 -20.96
C THR A 300 5.83 -5.65 -21.03
N TYR A 301 4.95 -4.91 -21.71
CA TYR A 301 4.89 -3.45 -21.62
C TYR A 301 3.48 -3.04 -21.17
N TYR A 302 3.31 -1.82 -20.71
CA TYR A 302 1.99 -1.26 -20.38
C TYR A 302 1.68 -0.05 -21.25
N LEU A 303 0.49 -0.01 -21.83
CA LEU A 303 -0.08 1.23 -22.35
C LEU A 303 -1.06 1.76 -21.32
N VAL A 304 -1.03 3.06 -21.08
CA VAL A 304 -2.06 3.75 -20.32
C VAL A 304 -2.73 4.75 -21.24
N VAL A 305 -4.06 4.76 -21.23
CA VAL A 305 -4.90 5.68 -21.97
C VAL A 305 -5.66 6.55 -20.97
N ASP A 306 -5.31 7.82 -20.93
CA ASP A 306 -5.65 8.76 -19.85
C ASP A 306 -6.48 9.94 -20.36
N SER A 307 -6.97 10.80 -19.48
CA SER A 307 -7.64 12.05 -19.87
C SER A 307 -6.78 13.24 -19.46
N TYR A 308 -6.33 14.03 -20.44
CA TYR A 308 -5.37 15.10 -20.22
C TYR A 308 -5.87 16.19 -19.26
N GLY A 309 -4.98 16.66 -18.39
CA GLY A 309 -5.18 17.88 -17.61
C GLY A 309 -5.08 17.69 -16.10
N ALA A 310 -5.63 18.66 -15.36
CA ALA A 310 -5.53 18.72 -13.90
C ALA A 310 -6.69 18.00 -13.17
N ASP A 311 -7.70 17.54 -13.91
CA ASP A 311 -8.89 16.84 -13.41
C ASP A 311 -9.59 16.06 -14.55
N SER A 312 -10.71 15.41 -14.24
CA SER A 312 -11.49 14.61 -15.19
C SER A 312 -12.33 15.41 -16.21
N SER A 313 -12.17 16.74 -16.34
CA SER A 313 -12.97 17.58 -17.25
C SER A 313 -12.80 17.21 -18.72
N LYS A 314 -11.66 16.62 -19.11
CA LYS A 314 -11.38 16.13 -20.48
C LYS A 314 -11.68 14.66 -20.72
N ALA A 315 -12.15 13.93 -19.70
CA ALA A 315 -12.52 12.53 -19.88
C ALA A 315 -13.60 12.39 -20.97
N GLY A 316 -13.64 11.27 -21.69
CA GLY A 316 -14.53 11.09 -22.83
C GLY A 316 -14.30 9.81 -23.64
N PRO A 317 -15.07 9.60 -24.72
CA PRO A 317 -14.95 8.43 -25.58
C PRO A 317 -13.65 8.44 -26.39
N TYR A 318 -13.01 7.27 -26.51
CA TYR A 318 -11.87 7.07 -27.40
C TYR A 318 -11.93 5.71 -28.10
N THR A 319 -11.18 5.59 -29.20
CA THR A 319 -10.80 4.32 -29.82
C THR A 319 -9.29 4.21 -29.84
N LEU A 320 -8.77 3.15 -29.21
CA LEU A 320 -7.38 2.75 -29.19
C LEU A 320 -7.12 1.74 -30.31
N SER A 321 -6.09 1.97 -31.11
CA SER A 321 -5.53 1.01 -32.06
C SER A 321 -4.09 0.70 -31.68
N VAL A 322 -3.71 -0.58 -31.60
CA VAL A 322 -2.36 -1.04 -31.25
C VAL A 322 -1.89 -2.08 -32.25
N ASN A 323 -0.71 -1.90 -32.82
CA ASN A 323 -0.11 -2.85 -33.74
C ASN A 323 1.41 -2.99 -33.51
N VAL A 324 1.93 -4.20 -33.68
CA VAL A 324 3.37 -4.48 -33.66
C VAL A 324 3.76 -4.99 -35.04
N ALA A 325 4.59 -4.24 -35.77
CA ALA A 325 5.17 -4.66 -37.04
C ALA A 325 6.48 -5.42 -36.76
N PRO A 326 6.55 -6.77 -36.94
CA PRO A 326 7.72 -7.54 -36.52
C PRO A 326 8.99 -7.18 -37.32
N SER A 327 10.13 -7.07 -36.65
CA SER A 327 11.42 -6.80 -37.31
C SER A 327 12.07 -8.06 -37.92
N GLY A 328 11.52 -9.24 -37.64
CA GLY A 328 12.08 -10.54 -38.02
C GLY A 328 13.32 -10.96 -37.21
N GLN A 329 13.70 -10.19 -36.18
CA GLN A 329 14.82 -10.48 -35.30
C GLN A 329 14.38 -11.40 -34.13
N ALA A 330 15.34 -12.12 -33.54
CA ALA A 330 15.08 -12.88 -32.31
C ALA A 330 15.03 -11.95 -31.08
N CYS A 331 14.34 -12.38 -30.01
CA CYS A 331 14.22 -11.62 -28.76
C CYS A 331 15.56 -11.18 -28.15
N SER A 332 16.65 -11.92 -28.38
CA SER A 332 18.00 -11.59 -27.88
C SER A 332 18.73 -10.49 -28.70
N ALA A 333 18.16 -10.04 -29.81
CA ALA A 333 18.77 -9.05 -30.70
C ALA A 333 18.12 -7.64 -30.61
N VAL A 334 17.07 -7.47 -29.80
CA VAL A 334 16.40 -6.20 -29.51
C VAL A 334 16.08 -6.17 -28.03
N ALA A 335 16.51 -5.14 -27.31
CA ALA A 335 16.24 -5.00 -25.89
C ALA A 335 14.73 -4.93 -25.63
N GLY A 336 14.24 -5.81 -24.74
CA GLY A 336 12.91 -5.72 -24.17
C GLY A 336 12.83 -4.65 -23.06
N PRO A 337 11.82 -4.72 -22.19
CA PRO A 337 11.75 -3.92 -20.98
C PRO A 337 13.03 -4.04 -20.15
N SER A 338 13.40 -2.97 -19.44
CA SER A 338 14.44 -3.03 -18.40
C SER A 338 14.14 -4.13 -17.37
N PRO A 339 15.15 -4.86 -16.84
CA PRO A 339 14.88 -5.93 -15.89
C PRO A 339 14.40 -5.38 -14.53
N PHE A 340 13.23 -5.84 -14.06
CA PHE A 340 12.69 -5.54 -12.73
C PHE A 340 12.57 -6.83 -11.91
N ASN A 341 13.34 -6.94 -10.83
CA ASN A 341 13.64 -8.19 -10.13
C ASN A 341 13.43 -8.07 -8.60
N PRO A 342 12.25 -7.63 -8.13
CA PRO A 342 11.99 -7.43 -6.71
C PRO A 342 12.09 -8.74 -5.93
N LYS A 343 12.59 -8.64 -4.69
CA LYS A 343 12.86 -9.78 -3.80
C LYS A 343 11.67 -10.09 -2.89
N GLY A 344 11.67 -11.30 -2.33
CA GLY A 344 10.61 -11.76 -1.43
C GLY A 344 9.44 -12.39 -2.20
N LYS A 345 9.72 -13.01 -3.34
CA LYS A 345 8.80 -13.86 -4.11
C LYS A 345 8.69 -15.24 -3.46
N LEU A 346 7.62 -15.97 -3.75
CA LEU A 346 7.41 -17.32 -3.23
C LEU A 346 8.56 -18.26 -3.68
N GLY A 347 9.36 -18.72 -2.71
CA GLY A 347 10.57 -19.53 -2.92
C GLY A 347 11.91 -18.78 -2.87
N ASP A 348 11.93 -17.44 -2.81
CA ASP A 348 13.17 -16.66 -2.64
C ASP A 348 13.81 -16.91 -1.27
N ALA A 349 15.14 -16.89 -1.17
CA ALA A 349 15.83 -16.91 0.13
C ALA A 349 15.53 -15.63 0.93
N CYS A 350 15.39 -15.77 2.26
CA CYS A 350 14.79 -14.72 3.10
C CYS A 350 15.44 -14.56 4.48
N SER A 351 15.23 -13.40 5.11
CA SER A 351 15.78 -13.03 6.42
C SER A 351 15.40 -14.03 7.51
N TYR A 352 16.40 -14.54 8.23
CA TYR A 352 16.22 -15.43 9.39
C TYR A 352 17.33 -15.19 10.42
N PRO A 353 17.20 -15.65 11.69
CA PRO A 353 18.11 -15.25 12.76
C PRO A 353 19.59 -15.57 12.49
N GLY A 354 20.44 -14.54 12.50
CA GLY A 354 21.86 -14.59 12.14
C GLY A 354 22.16 -14.40 10.64
N HIS A 355 21.13 -14.15 9.83
CA HIS A 355 21.16 -13.94 8.39
C HIS A 355 20.24 -12.77 7.99
N GLU A 356 20.36 -11.67 8.72
CA GLU A 356 19.62 -10.42 8.50
C GLU A 356 20.05 -9.66 7.22
N ASP A 357 21.03 -10.18 6.48
CA ASP A 357 21.48 -9.71 5.16
C ASP A 357 20.55 -10.16 4.00
N LEU A 358 19.68 -11.15 4.25
CA LEU A 358 18.70 -11.65 3.29
C LEU A 358 17.40 -10.81 3.30
N PRO A 359 16.67 -10.72 2.17
CA PRO A 359 15.47 -9.89 2.06
C PRO A 359 14.28 -10.43 2.87
N SER A 360 13.36 -9.55 3.23
CA SER A 360 12.05 -9.96 3.78
C SER A 360 11.15 -10.56 2.69
N CYS A 361 10.24 -11.45 3.10
CA CYS A 361 9.16 -11.92 2.22
C CYS A 361 8.15 -10.79 1.97
N ASN A 362 7.62 -10.73 0.75
CA ASN A 362 6.75 -9.64 0.32
C ASN A 362 5.35 -10.16 -0.04
N PRO A 363 4.30 -9.85 0.75
CA PRO A 363 2.94 -10.29 0.48
C PRO A 363 2.41 -9.86 -0.90
N ASN A 364 2.91 -8.72 -1.41
CA ASN A 364 2.56 -8.20 -2.73
C ASN A 364 3.11 -9.06 -3.89
N LEU A 365 4.07 -9.93 -3.60
CA LEU A 365 4.64 -10.94 -4.49
C LEU A 365 4.14 -12.36 -4.17
N GLY A 366 3.08 -12.49 -3.38
CA GLY A 366 2.43 -13.75 -3.05
C GLY A 366 3.21 -14.63 -2.07
N SER A 367 4.07 -14.04 -1.23
CA SER A 367 4.71 -14.75 -0.11
C SER A 367 4.63 -13.96 1.19
N GLU A 368 4.28 -14.64 2.27
CA GLU A 368 3.83 -14.06 3.52
C GLU A 368 4.83 -14.30 4.65
N THR A 369 5.56 -15.42 4.64
CA THR A 369 6.40 -15.87 5.76
C THR A 369 7.71 -16.50 5.34
N CYS A 370 8.75 -16.36 6.15
CA CYS A 370 10.05 -16.96 5.88
C CYS A 370 10.16 -18.31 6.61
N ILE A 371 10.35 -19.41 5.87
CA ILE A 371 10.57 -20.74 6.45
C ILE A 371 12.06 -21.05 6.37
N TYR A 372 12.66 -21.49 7.48
CA TYR A 372 14.10 -21.72 7.56
C TYR A 372 14.45 -23.07 8.21
N GLY A 373 15.55 -23.65 7.75
CA GLY A 373 16.20 -24.81 8.36
C GLY A 373 17.51 -24.40 9.03
N SER A 374 18.44 -25.35 9.20
CA SER A 374 19.73 -25.11 9.87
C SER A 374 20.75 -24.31 9.04
N SER A 375 20.51 -24.10 7.74
CA SER A 375 21.49 -23.49 6.82
C SER A 375 20.87 -22.93 5.52
N SER A 376 19.57 -22.66 5.52
CA SER A 376 18.82 -22.22 4.34
C SER A 376 17.44 -21.73 4.72
N SER A 377 16.97 -20.69 4.04
CA SER A 377 15.61 -20.15 4.18
C SER A 377 14.93 -20.03 2.81
N PHE A 378 13.59 -19.96 2.81
CA PHE A 378 12.79 -19.66 1.63
C PHE A 378 11.45 -19.00 2.02
N CYS A 379 10.99 -18.06 1.20
CA CYS A 379 9.69 -17.44 1.36
C CYS A 379 8.55 -18.39 1.00
N SER A 380 7.52 -18.37 1.82
CA SER A 380 6.36 -19.24 1.80
C SER A 380 5.07 -18.45 2.07
N LYS A 381 3.93 -19.12 2.07
CA LYS A 381 2.60 -18.60 2.37
C LYS A 381 1.77 -19.70 3.03
N ALA A 382 0.65 -19.34 3.65
CA ALA A 382 -0.34 -20.29 4.13
C ALA A 382 -0.94 -21.13 2.97
N CYS A 383 -1.42 -22.33 3.29
CA CYS A 383 -2.08 -23.22 2.33
C CYS A 383 -3.19 -24.03 2.98
N ALA A 384 -4.18 -24.42 2.18
CA ALA A 384 -5.20 -25.41 2.54
C ALA A 384 -4.91 -26.79 1.92
N ASN A 385 -4.17 -26.84 0.80
CA ASN A 385 -3.85 -28.06 0.06
C ASN A 385 -2.61 -27.88 -0.84
N GLU A 386 -2.09 -28.99 -1.39
CA GLU A 386 -0.84 -28.97 -2.19
C GLU A 386 -0.93 -28.13 -3.48
N ASN A 387 -2.11 -27.96 -4.08
CA ASN A 387 -2.24 -27.16 -5.30
C ASN A 387 -1.92 -25.67 -5.06
N ASP A 388 -2.15 -25.17 -3.84
CA ASP A 388 -1.85 -23.79 -3.45
C ASP A 388 -0.33 -23.50 -3.54
N CYS A 389 0.48 -24.55 -3.44
CA CYS A 389 1.94 -24.56 -3.43
C CYS A 389 2.57 -24.85 -4.80
N SER A 390 1.75 -25.01 -5.85
CA SER A 390 2.20 -25.26 -7.23
C SER A 390 3.08 -24.13 -7.80
N ALA A 391 2.99 -22.92 -7.25
CA ALA A 391 3.81 -21.77 -7.64
C ALA A 391 5.23 -21.75 -7.05
N LEU A 392 5.59 -22.67 -6.15
CA LEU A 392 6.98 -22.79 -5.66
C LEU A 392 7.92 -23.30 -6.78
N PRO A 393 9.19 -22.85 -6.83
CA PRO A 393 10.18 -23.38 -7.77
C PRO A 393 10.37 -24.90 -7.63
N GLY A 394 10.03 -25.65 -8.69
CA GLY A 394 10.06 -27.12 -8.67
C GLY A 394 8.85 -27.78 -7.99
N GLY A 395 7.84 -27.00 -7.61
CA GLY A 395 6.68 -27.43 -6.83
C GLY A 395 6.96 -27.57 -5.34
N GLY A 396 5.91 -27.86 -4.58
CA GLY A 396 5.95 -27.99 -3.14
C GLY A 396 4.81 -28.84 -2.61
N CYS A 397 4.68 -28.88 -1.28
CA CYS A 397 3.62 -29.56 -0.55
C CYS A 397 3.05 -28.64 0.53
N CYS A 398 1.88 -28.97 1.05
CA CYS A 398 1.24 -28.22 2.14
C CYS A 398 1.35 -29.02 3.45
N GLN A 399 2.04 -28.48 4.47
CA GLN A 399 2.29 -29.18 5.75
C GLN A 399 2.11 -28.27 6.97
N ASP A 400 1.55 -28.82 8.05
CA ASP A 400 1.47 -28.18 9.37
C ASP A 400 2.86 -28.13 10.01
N LEU A 401 3.38 -26.92 10.22
CA LEU A 401 4.71 -26.71 10.79
C LEU A 401 4.75 -26.62 12.31
N THR A 402 3.63 -26.26 12.95
CA THR A 402 3.60 -25.95 14.38
C THR A 402 2.94 -27.05 15.21
N GLY A 403 2.30 -28.02 14.55
CA GLY A 403 1.52 -29.07 15.18
C GLY A 403 0.17 -28.58 15.72
N LYS A 404 -0.32 -27.43 15.22
CA LYS A 404 -1.56 -26.77 15.64
C LYS A 404 -2.56 -26.61 14.49
N GLY A 405 -2.25 -27.11 13.30
CA GLY A 405 -3.00 -26.86 12.07
C GLY A 405 -2.59 -25.58 11.34
N GLU A 406 -1.35 -25.11 11.51
CA GLU A 406 -0.82 -23.92 10.80
C GLU A 406 -0.04 -24.42 9.58
N PHE A 407 -0.76 -24.56 8.46
CA PHE A 407 -0.27 -25.19 7.22
C PHE A 407 0.40 -24.19 6.27
N TYR A 408 1.62 -24.51 5.83
CA TYR A 408 2.41 -23.67 4.93
C TYR A 408 2.96 -24.45 3.72
N CYS A 409 3.22 -23.72 2.64
CA CYS A 409 3.81 -24.27 1.43
C CYS A 409 5.31 -24.53 1.59
N LEU A 410 5.74 -25.79 1.60
CA LEU A 410 7.15 -26.16 1.70
C LEU A 410 7.75 -26.45 0.33
N THR A 411 9.00 -26.05 0.13
CA THR A 411 9.81 -26.48 -1.02
C THR A 411 10.04 -27.99 -1.00
N LYS A 412 10.22 -28.61 -2.18
CA LYS A 412 10.36 -30.07 -2.33
C LYS A 412 11.39 -30.70 -1.39
N SER A 413 12.51 -30.03 -1.12
CA SER A 413 13.56 -30.48 -0.20
C SER A 413 13.08 -30.58 1.25
N PHE A 414 12.24 -29.66 1.72
CA PHE A 414 11.63 -29.71 3.05
C PHE A 414 10.50 -30.73 3.13
N CYS A 415 9.67 -30.86 2.07
CA CYS A 415 8.65 -31.91 1.97
C CYS A 415 9.22 -33.32 2.17
N ASP A 416 10.39 -33.58 1.59
CA ASP A 416 11.09 -34.87 1.65
C ASP A 416 12.01 -35.00 2.89
N GLY A 417 11.94 -34.05 3.84
CA GLY A 417 12.73 -34.03 5.09
C GLY A 417 14.21 -33.68 4.93
N SER A 418 14.69 -33.47 3.70
CA SER A 418 16.10 -33.18 3.38
C SER A 418 16.55 -31.75 3.71
N GLY A 419 15.63 -30.80 3.83
CA GLY A 419 15.90 -29.41 4.25
C GLY A 419 16.21 -29.24 5.74
N GLY A 420 16.22 -30.33 6.51
CA GLY A 420 16.28 -30.30 7.98
C GLY A 420 14.90 -30.07 8.60
N LYS A 421 14.87 -29.70 9.88
CA LYS A 421 13.61 -29.33 10.55
C LYS A 421 13.25 -27.88 10.22
N PRO A 422 12.09 -27.59 9.62
CA PRO A 422 11.62 -26.23 9.43
C PRO A 422 11.32 -25.56 10.77
N GLY A 423 11.83 -24.35 10.94
CA GLY A 423 11.25 -23.32 11.78
C GLY A 423 10.54 -22.28 10.91
N VAL A 424 9.56 -21.59 11.49
CA VAL A 424 8.97 -20.39 10.88
C VAL A 424 9.71 -19.20 11.45
N ALA A 425 10.38 -18.43 10.59
CA ALA A 425 10.82 -17.08 10.92
C ALA A 425 9.58 -16.22 10.75
N ASP A 426 8.97 -15.92 11.90
CA ASP A 426 7.73 -15.17 11.97
C ASP A 426 7.87 -13.84 11.21
N ALA A 427 6.88 -13.53 10.37
CA ALA A 427 6.97 -12.51 9.34
C ALA A 427 6.71 -11.12 9.93
N GLY A 428 7.60 -10.70 10.82
CA GLY A 428 7.49 -9.42 11.47
C GLY A 428 6.26 -9.27 12.36
N THR A 429 5.72 -10.34 12.99
CA THR A 429 4.79 -10.18 14.13
C THR A 429 5.50 -9.71 15.41
N ASN A 430 6.37 -8.71 15.25
CA ASN A 430 6.50 -7.70 16.27
C ASN A 430 6.70 -6.27 15.71
N PRO A 431 5.63 -5.51 15.47
CA PRO A 431 5.69 -4.05 15.35
C PRO A 431 6.29 -3.36 16.61
N THR A 432 6.30 -4.05 17.76
CA THR A 432 6.92 -3.59 19.01
C THR A 432 8.42 -3.96 19.11
N GLY A 433 9.00 -4.45 18.00
CA GLY A 433 10.42 -4.81 17.89
C GLY A 433 11.31 -3.61 17.59
N ASP A 434 11.67 -2.86 18.62
CA ASP A 434 12.63 -1.74 18.53
C ASP A 434 13.95 -2.14 17.84
N PRO A 435 14.35 -1.49 16.73
CA PRO A 435 15.63 -1.73 16.06
C PRO A 435 16.88 -1.32 16.86
N SER A 436 16.75 -0.63 18.00
CA SER A 436 17.86 0.02 18.70
C SER A 436 18.74 -0.88 19.57
N THR A 437 18.51 -2.20 19.63
CA THR A 437 19.26 -3.12 20.52
C THR A 437 20.20 -4.12 19.81
N PRO A 438 21.47 -3.74 19.56
CA PRO A 438 22.53 -4.71 19.21
C PRO A 438 22.79 -5.64 20.40
N LYS A 439 22.24 -6.86 20.36
CA LYS A 439 22.46 -7.90 21.39
C LYS A 439 23.83 -8.57 21.25
N GLY A 440 24.90 -7.80 21.48
CA GLY A 440 26.22 -8.35 21.74
C GLY A 440 26.27 -9.06 23.10
N GLN A 441 26.28 -10.39 23.10
CA GLN A 441 26.58 -11.16 24.30
C GLN A 441 28.10 -11.26 24.51
N ASN A 442 28.60 -10.79 25.65
CA ASN A 442 29.64 -11.47 26.43
C ASN A 442 29.68 -10.95 27.89
N PRO A 443 30.33 -11.67 28.82
CA PRO A 443 30.20 -11.43 30.27
C PRO A 443 31.27 -10.49 30.86
N ASP A 444 31.24 -10.40 32.21
CA ASP A 444 32.12 -9.70 33.16
C ASP A 444 31.95 -8.18 33.33
N GLY A 445 32.21 -7.71 34.58
CA GLY A 445 32.77 -6.37 34.79
C GLY A 445 31.95 -5.28 35.51
N THR A 446 31.62 -5.48 36.79
CA THR A 446 31.73 -4.46 37.87
C THR A 446 31.37 -2.96 37.63
N SER A 447 30.34 -2.49 38.34
CA SER A 447 30.23 -1.22 39.10
C SER A 447 30.52 0.16 38.45
N GLY A 448 29.57 1.09 38.60
CA GLY A 448 29.79 2.54 38.49
C GLY A 448 28.55 3.35 38.88
N GLU A 449 28.68 4.22 39.89
CA GLU A 449 27.67 5.22 40.28
C GLU A 449 27.90 6.55 39.53
N GLY A 450 26.86 7.38 39.37
CA GLY A 450 27.02 8.69 38.73
C GLY A 450 25.71 9.49 38.61
N GLU A 451 25.50 10.44 39.51
CA GLU A 451 24.43 11.44 39.45
C GLU A 451 24.82 12.62 38.52
N GLY A 452 23.84 13.37 38.01
CA GLY A 452 24.06 14.57 37.20
C GLY A 452 22.77 15.30 36.86
N GLU A 453 22.59 16.51 37.41
CA GLU A 453 21.32 17.24 37.42
C GLU A 453 21.46 18.66 36.84
N GLY A 454 20.42 19.14 36.14
CA GLY A 454 20.21 20.55 35.82
C GLY A 454 20.91 21.13 34.56
N ASP A 455 20.58 22.35 34.10
CA ASP A 455 19.35 23.11 34.37
C ASP A 455 19.09 24.25 33.33
N ASN A 456 17.83 24.72 33.27
CA ASN A 456 17.29 26.02 32.80
C ASN A 456 18.08 26.96 31.83
N ALA A 457 17.39 27.39 30.75
CA ALA A 457 17.40 28.78 30.25
C ALA A 457 16.12 29.12 29.44
N ASP A 458 15.58 30.34 29.59
CA ASP A 458 14.29 30.81 29.05
C ASP A 458 14.49 32.01 28.04
N PRO A 459 13.56 32.93 27.69
CA PRO A 459 13.06 32.98 26.31
C PRO A 459 13.10 34.40 25.65
N THR A 460 12.13 34.69 24.78
CA THR A 460 11.81 35.93 24.04
C THR A 460 12.54 36.12 22.69
N GLY A 461 11.93 36.74 21.66
CA GLY A 461 10.61 37.38 21.58
C GLY A 461 9.99 37.34 20.17
N SER A 462 8.76 37.85 20.03
CA SER A 462 7.89 37.66 18.84
C SER A 462 7.45 38.96 18.17
N SER A 463 7.31 38.95 16.83
CA SER A 463 6.20 39.56 16.06
C SER A 463 6.41 39.34 14.55
N GLY A 464 5.34 39.11 13.76
CA GLY A 464 5.51 38.78 12.32
C GLY A 464 4.27 38.60 11.41
N ASN A 465 3.06 38.47 11.97
CA ASN A 465 1.76 38.65 11.28
C ASN A 465 1.43 37.86 9.97
N GLY A 466 0.72 36.72 10.13
CA GLY A 466 -0.57 36.53 9.45
C GLY A 466 -0.65 35.87 8.06
N SER A 467 -1.06 34.60 8.04
CA SER A 467 -2.14 34.13 7.15
C SER A 467 -2.82 32.88 7.76
N GLY A 468 -4.11 32.68 7.50
CA GLY A 468 -4.91 31.63 8.13
C GLY A 468 -4.94 30.33 7.33
N GLY A 469 -4.06 29.39 7.67
CA GLY A 469 -4.17 27.98 7.27
C GLY A 469 -4.38 27.08 8.48
N THR A 470 -5.33 26.14 8.41
CA THR A 470 -5.55 25.12 9.45
C THR A 470 -4.46 24.05 9.39
N THR A 471 -3.30 24.35 9.96
CA THR A 471 -2.20 23.40 10.15
C THR A 471 -2.54 22.39 11.25
N THR A 472 -3.22 21.31 10.88
CA THR A 472 -3.22 20.08 11.67
C THR A 472 -1.79 19.54 11.73
N THR A 473 -1.15 19.63 12.89
CA THR A 473 0.20 19.12 13.13
C THR A 473 0.22 17.61 12.88
N ALA A 474 0.99 17.17 11.87
CA ALA A 474 1.16 15.74 11.61
C ALA A 474 1.71 15.03 12.85
N SER A 475 1.12 13.89 13.19
CA SER A 475 1.51 13.04 14.31
C SER A 475 1.41 11.60 13.82
N GLY A 476 2.54 10.94 13.69
CA GLY A 476 2.64 9.61 13.08
C GLY A 476 2.05 8.49 13.94
N CYS A 477 1.98 7.30 13.33
CA CYS A 477 1.32 6.09 13.84
C CYS A 477 2.17 5.35 14.91
N SER A 478 2.23 5.86 16.15
CA SER A 478 3.21 5.44 17.18
C SER A 478 3.31 3.92 17.37
N LEU A 479 4.52 3.34 17.29
CA LEU A 479 4.75 1.88 17.38
C LEU A 479 4.99 1.40 18.83
N SER A 480 4.99 2.30 19.80
CA SER A 480 5.21 1.97 21.22
C SER A 480 4.02 1.24 21.86
N HIS A 481 4.30 0.12 22.53
CA HIS A 481 3.30 -0.74 23.16
C HIS A 481 3.21 -0.45 24.66
N ASP A 482 2.29 0.42 25.06
CA ASP A 482 2.17 0.90 26.45
C ASP A 482 1.72 -0.20 27.43
N SER A 483 2.69 -0.80 28.13
CA SER A 483 2.49 -1.93 29.03
C SER A 483 2.13 -1.50 30.45
N SER A 484 1.02 -0.78 30.62
CA SER A 484 0.62 -0.16 31.90
C SER A 484 -0.82 -0.48 32.36
N SER A 485 -1.13 -1.77 32.60
CA SER A 485 -2.33 -2.18 33.37
C SER A 485 -1.97 -2.92 34.67
N SER A 486 -1.55 -2.17 35.68
CA SER A 486 -1.25 -2.68 37.03
C SER A 486 -2.53 -3.10 37.77
N ALA A 487 -2.91 -4.36 37.62
CA ALA A 487 -4.03 -4.97 38.35
C ALA A 487 -3.76 -5.01 39.87
N ALA A 488 -4.22 -3.97 40.58
CA ALA A 488 -4.03 -3.82 42.02
C ALA A 488 -4.78 -4.92 42.81
N TRP A 489 -4.05 -5.65 43.65
CA TRP A 489 -4.60 -6.72 44.48
C TRP A 489 -5.38 -6.15 45.68
N GLY A 490 -6.70 -6.31 45.67
CA GLY A 490 -7.57 -6.05 46.84
C GLY A 490 -7.80 -7.32 47.66
N VAL A 491 -7.38 -7.33 48.93
CA VAL A 491 -7.55 -8.47 49.84
C VAL A 491 -8.98 -8.53 50.41
N ALA A 492 -9.48 -9.74 50.62
CA ALA A 492 -10.87 -10.03 50.96
C ALA A 492 -11.31 -9.65 52.39
N LEU A 493 -12.64 -9.49 52.56
CA LEU A 493 -13.35 -9.71 53.81
C LEU A 493 -14.72 -10.37 53.53
N ALA A 494 -15.28 -11.08 54.51
CA ALA A 494 -16.24 -12.17 54.27
C ALA A 494 -17.70 -11.88 54.71
N GLY A 495 -18.65 -12.64 54.15
CA GLY A 495 -20.04 -12.72 54.60
C GLY A 495 -20.63 -14.12 54.32
N LEU A 496 -21.28 -14.74 55.32
CA LEU A 496 -21.75 -16.14 55.29
C LEU A 496 -23.25 -16.29 55.00
N ALA A 497 -23.62 -17.27 54.15
CA ALA A 497 -24.79 -18.17 54.21
C ALA A 497 -24.71 -19.14 52.99
N MET A 498 -24.74 -20.50 53.02
CA MET A 498 -25.64 -21.51 53.64
C MET A 498 -27.13 -21.32 53.27
N VAL A 499 -27.94 -22.29 52.81
CA VAL A 499 -27.90 -23.75 52.46
C VAL A 499 -29.12 -23.98 51.49
N ALA A 500 -29.30 -24.95 50.58
CA ALA A 500 -28.77 -26.31 50.26
C ALA A 500 -28.49 -26.42 48.73
N ALA A 501 -27.95 -27.46 48.07
CA ALA A 501 -27.67 -28.89 48.32
C ALA A 501 -28.80 -29.95 48.03
N SER A 502 -28.90 -30.44 46.77
CA SER A 502 -29.16 -31.86 46.35
C SER A 502 -29.57 -31.96 44.85
N ARG A 503 -29.52 -33.07 44.10
CA ARG A 503 -28.70 -34.32 44.07
C ARG A 503 -29.00 -35.08 42.75
N ARG A 504 -27.96 -35.49 41.99
CA ARG A 504 -27.98 -36.62 40.99
C ARG A 504 -28.90 -36.38 39.76
N ARG A 505 -28.85 -37.15 38.65
CA ARG A 505 -28.22 -38.45 38.35
C ARG A 505 -27.84 -38.56 36.85
N ARG A 506 -26.88 -39.44 36.49
CA ARG A 506 -26.55 -39.81 35.09
C ARG A 506 -27.61 -40.71 34.45
N SER A 507 -27.90 -40.50 33.16
CA SER A 507 -28.02 -41.50 32.06
C SER A 507 -28.81 -40.90 30.87
N ARG A 508 -28.54 -41.19 29.60
CA ARG A 508 -27.48 -42.05 29.01
C ARG A 508 -26.53 -41.20 28.19
#